data_AF-A0A5J0SE36-F1
#
_entry.id   AF-A0A5J0SE36-F1
#
_cell.length_a   1.000
_cell.length_b   1.000
_cell.length_c   1.000
_cell.angle_alpha   90.00
_cell.angle_beta   90.00
_cell.angle_gamma   90.00
#
_symmetry.space_group_name_H-M   'P 1'
#
loop_
_entity.id
_entity.type
_entity.pdbx_description
1 polymer ?
#
loop_
_entity_poly.entity_id
_entity_poly.type
_entity_poly.pdbx_seq_one_letter_code
_entity_poly.pdbx_strand_id
1 'polypeptide(L)'
;MTSNEPALNLTYDELYEEARAMLSVLSRNCSSPPDAFDRGCRRGVITLWYSLAMSIKDSGRDYHEDRQQLDLLAGLTSESPEPPADVR
;
A
#
# COMPACT_ATOMS: atom_id res chain seq x y z
N MET A 1 -26.36 -17.50 9.42
CA MET A 1 -25.93 -17.28 8.02
C MET A 1 -24.42 -17.39 8.03
N THR A 2 -23.87 -18.48 7.49
CA THR A 2 -22.42 -18.62 7.28
C THR A 2 -22.05 -17.67 6.15
N SER A 3 -21.34 -16.59 6.46
CA SER A 3 -20.75 -15.75 5.42
C SER A 3 -19.77 -16.63 4.66
N ASN A 4 -20.10 -16.99 3.42
CA ASN A 4 -19.20 -17.64 2.47
C ASN A 4 -18.27 -16.59 1.83
N GLU A 5 -17.91 -15.54 2.56
CA GLU A 5 -16.85 -14.65 2.11
C GLU A 5 -15.54 -15.45 2.14
N PRO A 6 -14.74 -15.40 1.06
CA PRO A 6 -13.44 -16.06 1.06
C PRO A 6 -12.62 -15.42 2.18
N ALA A 7 -12.43 -16.18 3.26
CA ALA A 7 -11.48 -15.81 4.29
C ALA A 7 -10.11 -15.79 3.63
N LEU A 8 -9.48 -14.62 3.58
CA LEU A 8 -8.06 -14.53 3.26
C LEU A 8 -7.33 -15.29 4.35
N ASN A 9 -6.83 -16.48 4.02
CA ASN A 9 -5.99 -17.31 4.89
C ASN A 9 -4.57 -16.73 4.91
N LEU A 10 -4.44 -15.45 5.29
CA LEU A 10 -3.16 -14.78 5.45
C LEU A 10 -3.10 -14.20 6.86
N THR A 11 -1.97 -14.45 7.52
CA THR A 11 -1.61 -13.72 8.73
C THR A 11 -1.29 -12.27 8.39
N TYR A 12 -1.28 -11.41 9.41
CA TYR A 12 -0.85 -10.02 9.24
C TYR A 12 0.57 -9.91 8.66
N ASP A 13 1.50 -10.74 9.14
CA ASP A 13 2.89 -10.73 8.68
C ASP A 13 3.02 -11.13 7.21
N GLU A 14 2.30 -12.17 6.79
CA GLU A 14 2.29 -12.58 5.38
C GLU A 14 1.67 -11.49 4.50
N LEU A 15 0.60 -10.85 4.96
CA LEU A 15 -0.02 -9.73 4.25
C LEU A 15 0.95 -8.53 4.12
N TYR A 16 1.71 -8.22 5.17
CA TYR A 16 2.69 -7.15 5.17
C TYR A 16 3.86 -7.43 4.22
N GLU A 17 4.44 -8.63 4.28
CA GLU A 17 5.53 -9.03 3.39
C GLU A 17 5.09 -9.09 1.93
N GLU A 18 3.85 -9.53 1.66
CA GLU A 18 3.30 -9.52 0.30
C GLU A 18 3.17 -8.09 -0.24
N ALA A 19 2.73 -7.14 0.59
CA ALA A 19 2.68 -5.72 0.20
C ALA A 19 4.07 -5.16 -0.12
N ARG A 20 5.08 -5.49 0.70
CA ARG A 20 6.48 -5.09 0.44
C ARG A 20 7.03 -5.70 -0.85
N ALA A 21 6.72 -6.97 -1.11
CA ALA A 21 7.12 -7.66 -2.33
C ALA A 21 6.50 -6.99 -3.57
N MET A 22 5.19 -6.73 -3.54
CA MET A 22 4.49 -6.03 -4.63
C MET A 22 5.07 -4.64 -4.89
N LEU A 23 5.31 -3.84 -3.84
CA LEU A 23 5.94 -2.52 -3.97
C LEU A 23 7.36 -2.61 -4.57
N SER A 24 8.11 -3.65 -4.21
CA SER A 24 9.46 -3.90 -4.76
C SER A 24 9.43 -4.29 -6.24
N VAL A 25 8.41 -5.03 -6.67
CA VAL A 25 8.21 -5.37 -8.10
C VAL A 25 7.82 -4.11 -8.89
N LEU A 26 6.89 -3.32 -8.36
CA LEU A 26 6.48 -2.07 -8.98
C LEU A 26 7.68 -1.11 -9.09
N SER A 27 8.48 -0.94 -8.04
CA SER A 27 9.63 -0.03 -8.10
C SER A 27 10.68 -0.43 -9.15
N ARG A 28 10.86 -1.73 -9.43
CA ARG A 28 11.78 -2.23 -10.46
C ARG A 28 11.28 -2.07 -11.88
N ASN A 29 9.95 -2.10 -12.07
CA ASN A 29 9.33 -2.11 -13.39
C ASN A 29 8.81 -0.74 -13.85
N CYS A 30 8.85 0.26 -12.97
CA CYS A 30 8.34 1.61 -13.24
C CYS A 30 9.39 2.54 -13.84
N SER A 31 8.89 3.65 -14.40
CA SER A 31 9.70 4.77 -14.85
C SER A 31 10.43 5.44 -13.67
N SER A 32 11.60 6.02 -13.94
CA SER A 32 12.32 6.86 -12.96
C SER A 32 12.49 8.27 -13.54
N PRO A 33 11.82 9.31 -13.01
CA PRO A 33 10.92 9.28 -11.84
C PRO A 33 9.56 8.59 -12.14
N PRO A 34 8.86 8.09 -11.10
CA PRO A 34 7.57 7.44 -11.27
C PRO A 34 6.52 8.42 -11.80
N ASP A 35 5.79 8.02 -12.83
CA ASP A 35 4.70 8.82 -13.37
C ASP A 35 3.42 8.74 -12.50
N ALA A 36 2.33 9.38 -12.95
CA ALA A 36 1.07 9.37 -12.21
C ALA A 36 0.46 7.97 -12.08
N PHE A 37 0.63 7.11 -13.10
CA PHE A 37 0.15 5.74 -13.09
C PHE A 37 0.97 4.90 -12.10
N ASP A 38 2.29 5.01 -12.13
CA ASP A 38 3.21 4.34 -11.20
C ASP A 38 2.89 4.70 -9.74
N ARG A 39 2.67 5.98 -9.46
CA ARG A 39 2.26 6.45 -8.12
C ARG A 39 0.90 5.88 -7.73
N GLY A 40 -0.06 5.84 -8.66
CA GLY A 40 -1.38 5.24 -8.47
C GLY A 40 -1.32 3.76 -8.11
N CYS A 41 -0.53 2.97 -8.85
CA CYS A 41 -0.33 1.54 -8.57
C CYS A 41 0.24 1.32 -7.16
N ARG A 42 1.28 2.06 -6.79
CA ARG A 42 1.90 1.95 -5.46
C ARG A 42 0.93 2.33 -4.34
N ARG A 43 0.19 3.44 -4.50
CA ARG A 43 -0.84 3.88 -3.56
C ARG A 43 -1.97 2.84 -3.42
N GLY A 44 -2.33 2.18 -4.52
CA GLY A 44 -3.33 1.12 -4.56
C GLY A 44 -2.93 -0.08 -3.70
N VAL A 45 -1.68 -0.55 -3.81
CA VAL A 45 -1.15 -1.66 -2.98
C VAL A 45 -1.26 -1.33 -1.50
N ILE A 46 -0.83 -0.12 -1.09
CA ILE A 46 -0.86 0.32 0.32
C ILE A 46 -2.30 0.43 0.83
N THR A 47 -3.21 0.96 0.00
CA THR A 47 -4.63 1.11 0.36
C THR A 47 -5.31 -0.25 0.53
N LEU A 48 -5.01 -1.21 -0.35
CA LEU A 48 -5.51 -2.58 -0.26
C LEU A 48 -4.98 -3.26 1.00
N TRP A 49 -3.66 -3.20 1.22
CA TRP A 49 -3.02 -3.75 2.42
C TRP A 49 -3.66 -3.18 3.69
N TYR A 50 -3.84 -1.87 3.79
CA TYR A 50 -4.41 -1.22 4.97
C TYR A 50 -5.86 -1.67 5.24
N SER A 51 -6.67 -1.79 4.18
CA SER A 51 -8.04 -2.29 4.30
C SER A 51 -8.09 -3.73 4.81
N LEU A 52 -7.19 -4.58 4.32
CA LEU A 52 -7.08 -5.97 4.74
C LEU A 52 -6.52 -6.10 6.17
N ALA A 53 -5.50 -5.32 6.51
CA ALA A 53 -4.91 -5.25 7.84
C ALA A 53 -5.96 -4.89 8.92
N MET A 54 -6.81 -3.89 8.65
CA MET A 54 -7.91 -3.52 9.56
C MET A 54 -8.95 -4.63 9.73
N SER A 55 -9.10 -5.53 8.75
CA SER A 55 -10.05 -6.64 8.81
C SER A 55 -9.54 -7.85 9.62
N ILE A 56 -8.22 -7.96 9.81
CA ILE A 56 -7.61 -8.99 10.64
C ILE A 56 -7.78 -8.58 12.11
N LYS A 57 -8.78 -9.14 12.79
CA LYS A 57 -8.99 -8.98 14.24
C LYS A 57 -7.74 -9.45 15.00
N ASP A 58 -7.46 -8.81 16.14
CA ASP A 58 -6.50 -9.28 17.17
C ASP A 58 -4.99 -9.12 16.92
N SER A 59 -4.50 -8.25 16.02
CA SER A 59 -3.04 -8.12 15.91
C SER A 59 -2.38 -7.35 17.07
N GLY A 60 -3.10 -6.45 17.76
CA GLY A 60 -2.49 -5.53 18.73
C GLY A 60 -1.36 -4.65 18.14
N ARG A 61 -1.22 -4.63 16.81
CA ARG A 61 -0.15 -3.95 16.09
C ARG A 61 -0.57 -2.56 15.68
N ASP A 62 0.43 -1.69 15.57
CA ASP A 62 0.26 -0.34 15.05
C ASP A 62 0.28 -0.34 13.52
N TYR A 63 -0.92 -0.45 12.93
CA TYR A 63 -1.11 -0.37 11.49
C TYR A 63 -0.64 0.96 10.87
N HIS A 64 -0.53 2.03 11.67
CA HIS A 64 -0.12 3.35 11.17
C HIS A 64 1.38 3.42 10.94
N GLU A 65 2.19 2.85 11.83
CA GLU A 65 3.65 2.78 11.65
C GLU A 65 4.00 1.92 10.43
N ASP A 66 3.38 0.75 10.31
CA ASP A 66 3.60 -0.15 9.17
C ASP A 66 3.16 0.49 7.84
N ARG A 67 2.07 1.26 7.86
CA ARG A 67 1.65 2.07 6.71
C ARG A 67 2.72 3.09 6.30
N GLN A 68 3.29 3.81 7.26
CA GLN A 68 4.34 4.79 6.99
C GLN A 68 5.58 4.14 6.37
N GLN A 69 5.95 2.94 6.83
CA GLN A 69 7.05 2.17 6.23
C GLN A 69 6.76 1.78 4.78
N LEU A 70 5.52 1.39 4.46
CA LEU A 70 5.13 1.09 3.08
C LEU A 70 5.10 2.34 2.20
N ASP A 71 4.64 3.47 2.72
CA ASP A 71 4.68 4.76 2.01
C ASP A 71 6.13 5.18 1.69
N LEU A 72 7.05 4.98 2.65
CA LEU A 72 8.49 5.21 2.45
C LEU A 72 9.07 4.28 1.38
N LEU A 73 8.78 2.98 1.45
CA LEU A 73 9.24 1.97 0.48
C LEU A 73 8.73 2.28 -0.94
N ALA A 74 7.51 2.80 -1.04
CA ALA A 74 6.90 3.21 -2.30
C ALA A 74 7.46 4.54 -2.86
N GLY A 75 8.26 5.27 -2.09
CA GLY A 75 8.72 6.61 -2.44
C GLY A 75 7.58 7.63 -2.52
N LEU A 76 6.55 7.45 -1.68
CA LEU A 76 5.34 8.30 -1.64
C LEU A 76 5.37 9.32 -0.49
N THR A 77 6.51 9.54 0.16
CA THR A 77 6.66 10.54 1.21
C THR A 77 6.28 11.94 0.69
N SER A 78 5.56 12.71 1.51
CA SER A 78 4.87 13.97 1.19
C SER A 78 5.72 15.13 0.66
N GLU A 79 6.97 14.92 0.25
CA GLU A 79 7.88 16.00 -0.15
C GLU A 79 7.83 16.37 -1.64
N SER A 80 6.93 15.78 -2.42
CA SER A 80 6.63 16.32 -3.74
C SER A 80 5.28 17.03 -3.70
N PRO A 81 5.25 18.36 -3.47
CA PRO A 81 4.05 19.12 -3.74
C PRO A 81 3.65 18.85 -5.19
N GLU A 82 2.47 18.27 -5.37
CA GLU A 82 1.83 18.17 -6.66
C GLU A 82 1.82 19.58 -7.25
N PRO A 83 2.41 19.83 -8.43
CA PRO A 83 2.36 21.16 -9.02
C PRO A 83 0.88 21.53 -9.15
N PRO A 84 0.46 22.73 -8.71
CA PRO A 84 -0.94 23.10 -8.74
C PRO A 84 -1.46 22.89 -10.15
N ALA A 85 -2.56 22.15 -10.27
CA ALA A 85 -3.26 21.98 -11.53
C ALA A 85 -3.51 23.39 -12.09
N ASP A 86 -2.91 23.66 -13.26
CA ASP A 86 -2.94 24.95 -13.92
C ASP A 86 -4.41 25.32 -14.16
N VAL A 87 -4.92 26.24 -13.32
CA VAL A 87 -6.29 26.74 -13.43
C VAL A 87 -6.30 27.68 -14.64
N ARG A 88 -6.72 27.16 -15.80
CA ARG A 88 -7.10 27.97 -16.96
C ARG A 88 -8.52 28.48 -16.84
#